data_AF-A0A0P6VSY5-F1
#
_entry.id   AF-A0A0P6VSY5-F1
#
_cell.length_a   1.000
_cell.length_b   1.000
_cell.length_c   1.000
_cell.angle_alpha   90.00
_cell.angle_beta   90.00
_cell.angle_gamma   90.00
#
_symmetry.space_group_name_H-M   'P 1'
#
loop_
_entity.id
_entity.type
_entity.pdbx_description
1 polymer ?
#
loop_
_entity_poly.entity_id
_entity_poly.type
_entity_poly.pdbx_seq_one_letter_code
_entity_poly.pdbx_strand_id
1 'polypeptide(L)'
;MKRVSMLNKFLSLDEFVTPSLIKPLYLLGLALIGLSAVLGVLGSLALLISAPGAALFGLLSTVIWSTMAAIGLRIFVELYQAVFRLHDRFVGGHPKDGIPE
;
A
#
# COMPACT_ATOMS: atom_id res chain seq x y z
N MET A 1 -40.21 2.38 -4.84
CA MET A 1 -39.17 2.48 -3.78
C MET A 1 -37.95 1.63 -4.19
N LYS A 2 -37.01 2.18 -4.99
CA LYS A 2 -35.77 1.49 -5.44
C LYS A 2 -34.67 1.71 -4.41
N ARG A 3 -34.61 0.87 -3.36
CA ARG A 3 -33.59 0.96 -2.30
C ARG A 3 -32.61 -0.22 -2.30
N VAL A 4 -32.38 -0.83 -3.47
CA VAL A 4 -31.47 -1.99 -3.66
C VAL A 4 -30.30 -1.67 -4.62
N SER A 5 -30.16 -0.41 -5.07
CA SER A 5 -29.29 -0.06 -6.21
C SER A 5 -27.82 0.25 -5.86
N MET A 6 -27.52 0.69 -4.63
CA MET A 6 -26.16 1.11 -4.26
C MET A 6 -25.33 -0.04 -3.69
N LEU A 7 -25.91 -0.86 -2.80
CA LEU A 7 -25.19 -1.97 -2.15
C LEU A 7 -24.78 -3.07 -3.15
N ASN A 8 -25.61 -3.39 -4.15
CA ASN A 8 -25.22 -4.35 -5.19
C ASN A 8 -24.13 -3.82 -6.12
N LYS A 9 -24.02 -2.50 -6.32
CA LYS A 9 -22.89 -1.87 -7.04
C LYS A 9 -21.59 -1.89 -6.24
N PHE A 10 -21.70 -1.84 -4.91
CA PHE A 10 -20.56 -2.11 -4.02
C PHE A 10 -20.21 -3.59 -3.94
N LEU A 11 -21.10 -4.51 -4.34
CA LEU A 11 -20.81 -5.95 -4.38
C LEU A 11 -20.35 -6.43 -5.77
N SER A 12 -20.56 -5.65 -6.84
CA SER A 12 -19.89 -5.82 -8.15
C SER A 12 -18.45 -5.27 -8.11
N LEU A 13 -17.74 -5.53 -7.01
CA LEU A 13 -16.46 -4.96 -6.59
C LEU A 13 -15.29 -5.29 -7.55
N ASP A 14 -15.40 -6.34 -8.35
CA ASP A 14 -14.26 -6.85 -9.11
C ASP A 14 -13.89 -5.99 -10.34
N GLU A 15 -14.85 -5.36 -11.00
CA GLU A 15 -14.62 -4.85 -12.35
C GLU A 15 -14.28 -3.35 -12.41
N PHE A 16 -14.63 -2.57 -11.38
CA PHE A 16 -14.46 -1.11 -11.40
C PHE A 16 -13.61 -0.54 -10.26
N VAL A 17 -13.48 -1.27 -9.16
CA VAL A 17 -12.92 -0.69 -7.93
C VAL A 17 -11.40 -0.75 -7.93
N THR A 18 -10.83 -1.77 -8.57
CA THR A 18 -9.44 -2.13 -8.42
C THR A 18 -8.43 -1.06 -8.89
N PRO A 19 -8.49 -0.52 -10.12
CA PRO A 19 -7.51 0.48 -10.55
C PRO A 19 -7.69 1.82 -9.83
N SER A 20 -8.91 2.15 -9.36
CA SER A 20 -9.20 3.39 -8.65
C SER A 20 -8.66 3.38 -7.20
N LEU A 21 -8.60 2.20 -6.56
CA LEU A 21 -8.22 2.08 -5.16
C LEU A 21 -6.71 2.09 -4.88
N ILE A 22 -5.87 1.84 -5.89
CA ILE A 22 -4.42 1.73 -5.72
C ILE A 22 -3.80 3.04 -5.20
N LYS A 23 -4.21 4.17 -5.79
CA LYS A 23 -3.69 5.49 -5.40
C LYS A 23 -4.05 5.88 -3.96
N PRO A 24 -5.33 5.82 -3.52
CA PRO A 24 -5.66 6.11 -2.14
C PRO A 24 -5.03 5.12 -1.16
N LEU A 25 -4.91 3.83 -1.51
CA LEU A 25 -4.25 2.83 -0.67
C LEU A 25 -2.75 3.13 -0.51
N TYR A 26 -2.06 3.54 -1.59
CA TYR A 26 -0.66 3.95 -1.53
C TYR A 26 -0.46 5.18 -0.64
N LEU A 27 -1.29 6.21 -0.82
CA LEU A 27 -1.22 7.43 0.01
C LEU A 27 -1.51 7.13 1.49
N LEU A 28 -2.50 6.29 1.77
CA LEU A 28 -2.81 5.85 3.13
C LEU A 28 -1.63 5.07 3.73
N GLY A 29 -1.05 4.13 2.98
CA GLY A 29 0.12 3.37 3.43
C GLY A 29 1.30 4.28 3.73
N LEU A 30 1.58 5.25 2.85
CA LEU A 30 2.66 6.21 3.06
C LEU A 30 2.41 7.10 4.28
N ALA A 31 1.16 7.55 4.49
CA ALA A 31 0.78 8.33 5.67
C ALA A 31 0.95 7.53 6.96
N LEU A 32 0.57 6.25 6.98
CA LEU A 32 0.76 5.36 8.13
C LEU A 32 2.25 5.10 8.41
N ILE A 33 3.06 4.90 7.38
CA ILE A 33 4.51 4.76 7.53
C ILE A 33 5.09 6.06 8.11
N GLY A 34 4.73 7.22 7.58
CA GLY A 34 5.18 8.51 8.11
C GLY A 34 4.78 8.72 9.57
N LEU A 35 3.52 8.43 9.91
CA LEU A 35 3.02 8.55 11.28
C LEU A 35 3.75 7.59 12.22
N SER A 36 3.93 6.32 11.83
CA SER A 36 4.66 5.34 12.63
C SER A 36 6.13 5.72 12.83
N ALA A 37 6.77 6.33 11.82
CA ALA A 37 8.14 6.84 11.94
C ALA A 37 8.22 7.99 12.96
N VAL A 38 7.28 8.95 12.90
CA VAL A 38 7.21 10.04 13.89
C VAL A 38 7.00 9.50 15.30
N LEU A 39 6.06 8.56 15.48
CA LEU A 39 5.80 7.93 16.77
C LEU A 39 7.01 7.13 17.28
N GLY A 40 7.72 6.42 16.39
CA GLY A 40 8.94 5.68 16.74
C GLY A 40 10.07 6.60 17.20
N VAL A 41 10.24 7.76 16.55
CA VAL A 41 11.20 8.79 16.97
C VAL A 41 10.82 9.35 18.34
N LEU A 42 9.56 9.77 18.52
CA LEU A 42 9.10 10.32 19.80
C LEU A 42 9.20 9.31 20.95
N GLY A 43 8.84 8.04 20.70
CA GLY A 43 8.98 6.96 21.68
C GLY A 43 10.43 6.70 22.05
N SER A 44 11.34 6.76 21.07
CA SER A 44 12.78 6.61 21.33
C SER A 44 13.35 7.79 22.13
N LEU A 45 12.92 9.02 21.81
CA LEU A 45 13.30 10.23 22.56
C LEU A 45 12.81 10.18 24.02
N ALA A 46 11.62 9.64 24.26
CA ALA A 46 11.07 9.50 25.61
C ALA A 46 11.94 8.59 26.52
N LEU A 47 12.69 7.65 25.92
CA LEU A 47 13.58 6.74 26.63
C LEU A 47 15.00 7.30 26.84
N LEU A 48 15.31 8.49 26.32
CA LEU A 48 16.69 9.00 26.29
C LEU A 48 17.30 9.15 27.69
N ILE A 49 16.49 9.53 28.69
CA ILE A 49 16.95 9.76 30.07
C ILE A 49 17.04 8.44 30.84
N SER A 50 16.06 7.55 30.68
CA SER A 50 15.97 6.31 31.46
C SER A 50 16.81 5.17 30.89
N ALA A 51 16.95 5.11 29.56
CA ALA A 51 17.63 4.04 28.85
C ALA A 51 18.26 4.56 27.54
N PRO A 52 19.37 5.33 27.62
CA PRO A 52 19.97 5.99 26.46
C PRO A 52 20.41 5.01 25.36
N GLY A 53 20.90 3.81 25.72
CA GLY A 53 21.25 2.78 24.75
C GLY A 53 20.03 2.27 23.97
N ALA A 54 18.91 2.05 24.66
CA ALA A 54 17.66 1.64 24.03
C ALA A 54 17.07 2.76 23.17
N ALA A 55 17.19 4.02 23.59
CA ALA A 55 16.78 5.19 22.81
C ALA A 55 17.55 5.30 21.49
N LEU A 56 18.88 5.18 21.51
CA LEU A 56 19.71 5.24 20.31
C LEU A 56 19.41 4.08 19.35
N PHE A 57 19.27 2.86 19.86
CA PHE A 57 18.86 1.71 19.06
C PHE A 57 17.45 1.90 18.48
N GLY A 58 16.53 2.44 19.28
CA GLY A 58 15.17 2.78 18.87
C GLY A 58 15.15 3.76 17.69
N LEU A 59 15.96 4.82 17.74
CA LEU A 59 16.10 5.79 16.65
C LEU A 59 16.63 5.15 15.36
N LEU A 60 17.72 4.38 15.46
CA LEU A 60 18.28 3.65 14.31
C LEU A 60 17.26 2.69 13.70
N SER A 61 16.61 1.89 14.55
CA SER A 61 15.60 0.92 14.13
C SER A 61 14.41 1.61 13.46
N THR A 62 13.97 2.76 13.96
CA THR A 62 12.86 3.53 13.36
C THR A 62 13.19 3.97 11.94
N VAL A 63 14.41 4.45 11.69
CA VAL A 63 14.85 4.85 10.34
C VAL A 63 14.91 3.64 9.40
N ILE A 64 15.47 2.53 9.86
CA ILE A 64 15.58 1.30 9.06
C ILE A 64 14.20 0.77 8.71
N TRP A 65 13.33 0.58 9.71
CA TRP A 65 12.00 -0.01 9.52
C TRP A 65 11.07 0.89 8.70
N SER A 66 11.09 2.21 8.91
CA SER A 66 10.29 3.14 8.09
C SER A 66 10.74 3.12 6.63
N THR A 67 12.06 3.05 6.38
CA THR A 67 12.63 2.94 5.04
C THR A 67 12.24 1.62 4.38
N MET A 68 12.39 0.50 5.10
CA MET A 68 12.00 -0.82 4.61
C MET A 68 10.49 -0.90 4.34
N ALA A 69 9.65 -0.31 5.19
CA ALA A 69 8.22 -0.25 4.98
C ALA A 69 7.85 0.55 3.73
N ALA A 70 8.52 1.68 3.48
CA ALA A 70 8.30 2.48 2.27
C ALA A 70 8.68 1.72 0.99
N ILE A 71 9.81 1.00 1.00
CA ILE A 71 10.22 0.14 -0.10
C ILE A 71 9.22 -1.01 -0.29
N GLY A 72 8.80 -1.67 0.80
CA GLY A 72 7.82 -2.75 0.77
C GLY A 72 6.48 -2.30 0.19
N LEU A 73 6.00 -1.11 0.57
CA LEU A 73 4.78 -0.52 0.01
C LEU A 73 4.89 -0.31 -1.50
N ARG A 74 6.05 0.16 -1.98
CA ARG A 74 6.29 0.34 -3.41
C ARG A 74 6.23 -0.99 -4.16
N ILE A 75 6.95 -2.00 -3.66
CA ILE A 75 6.96 -3.35 -4.25
C ILE A 75 5.55 -3.94 -4.26
N PHE A 76 4.80 -3.79 -3.18
CA PHE A 76 3.43 -4.29 -3.09
C PHE A 76 2.51 -3.65 -4.14
N VAL A 77 2.58 -2.34 -4.32
CA VAL A 77 1.78 -1.63 -5.34
C VAL A 77 2.19 -2.04 -6.76
N GLU A 78 3.48 -2.17 -7.04
CA GLU A 78 3.98 -2.61 -8.35
C GLU A 78 3.53 -4.04 -8.67
N LEU A 79 3.60 -4.94 -7.69
CA LEU A 79 3.15 -6.33 -7.83
C LEU A 79 1.63 -6.40 -8.04
N TYR A 80 0.87 -5.65 -7.24
CA TYR A 80 -0.58 -5.59 -7.38
C TYR A 80 -0.98 -5.11 -8.78
N GLN A 81 -0.40 -4.00 -9.25
CA GLN A 81 -0.62 -3.52 -10.61
C GLN A 81 -0.21 -4.54 -11.68
N ALA A 82 0.91 -5.26 -11.49
CA ALA A 82 1.35 -6.29 -12.43
C ALA A 82 0.34 -7.44 -12.53
N VAL A 83 -0.22 -7.88 -11.40
CA VAL A 83 -1.25 -8.93 -11.36
C VAL A 83 -2.52 -8.49 -12.08
N PHE A 84 -2.99 -7.26 -11.86
CA PHE A 84 -4.18 -6.76 -12.57
C PHE A 84 -3.95 -6.61 -14.07
N ARG A 85 -2.78 -6.10 -14.48
CA ARG A 85 -2.40 -6.05 -15.90
C ARG A 85 -2.36 -7.45 -16.53
N LEU A 86 -1.92 -8.47 -15.78
CA LEU A 86 -1.90 -9.86 -16.24
C LEU A 86 -3.32 -10.41 -16.39
N HIS A 87 -4.17 -10.22 -15.37
CA HIS A 87 -5.56 -10.64 -15.38
C HIS A 87 -6.32 -10.04 -16.58
N ASP A 88 -6.19 -8.73 -16.80
CA ASP A 88 -6.86 -8.04 -17.91
C ASP A 88 -6.39 -8.57 -19.27
N ARG A 89 -5.10 -8.91 -19.41
CA ARG A 89 -4.52 -9.43 -20.66
C ARG A 89 -4.97 -10.87 -20.98
N PHE A 90 -5.03 -11.74 -19.98
CA PHE A 90 -5.25 -13.18 -20.20
C PHE A 90 -6.69 -13.63 -19.97
N VAL A 91 -7.44 -12.97 -19.09
CA VAL A 91 -8.83 -13.31 -18.75
C VAL A 91 -9.82 -12.37 -19.45
N GLY A 92 -9.44 -11.09 -19.65
CA GLY A 92 -10.27 -10.06 -20.29
C GLY A 92 -10.40 -10.15 -21.82
N GLY A 93 -9.74 -11.10 -22.48
CA GLY A 93 -10.03 -11.47 -23.88
C GLY A 93 -9.56 -10.51 -24.99
N HIS A 94 -8.60 -9.61 -24.73
CA HIS A 94 -8.02 -8.75 -25.77
C HIS A 94 -6.50 -8.90 -25.89
N PRO A 95 -5.99 -9.99 -26.51
CA PRO A 95 -4.63 -10.00 -27.02
C PRO A 95 -4.54 -8.98 -28.17
N LYS A 96 -4.08 -7.76 -27.87
CA LYS A 96 -3.68 -6.75 -28.87
C LYS A 96 -2.19 -6.88 -29.17
N ASP A 97 -1.76 -8.11 -29.31
CA ASP A 97 -0.40 -8.45 -29.67
C ASP A 97 -0.44 -8.55 -31.19
N GLY A 98 0.07 -7.53 -31.89
CA GLY A 98 0.23 -7.57 -33.34
C GLY A 98 1.31 -8.56 -33.77
N ILE A 99 1.19 -9.82 -33.37
CA ILE A 99 1.97 -10.93 -33.89
C ILE A 99 1.37 -11.23 -35.28
N PRO A 100 2.10 -10.98 -36.38
CA PRO A 100 1.61 -11.37 -37.70
C PRO A 100 1.46 -12.90 -37.74
N GLU A 101 0.34 -13.35 -38.30
CA GLU A 101 0.05 -14.77 -38.58
C GLU A 101 1.13 -15.43 -39.44
#